data_AF-A0A963ALZ6-F1
#
_entry.id   AF-A0A963ALZ6-F1
#
_cell.length_a   1.000
_cell.length_b   1.000
_cell.length_c   1.000
_cell.angle_alpha   90.00
_cell.angle_beta   90.00
_cell.angle_gamma   90.00
#
_symmetry.space_group_name_H-M   'P 1'
#
loop_
_entity.id
_entity.type
_entity.pdbx_description
1 polymer ?
#
loop_
_entity_poly.entity_id
_entity_poly.type
_entity_poly.pdbx_seq_one_letter_code
_entity_poly.pdbx_strand_id
1 'polypeptide(L)'
;MTALKFAPRVVADLIPSSPLGRSSLAFVAGALTVLAFAPFSLYLLAIATSALLFLLWLDAAPAAAFREGWMFGAGLLGVGVFWMHISIDQFGNVGTLLAMLITALFSASMALYFGAAGWLAAKLCQVGSGLAGKLLSFCLLWVLFEWLRGWLLSGFPWLSLGYSQIDSLLAGWAPLFGVYGVTLAVTLSAAALIGLMLLDGRRRLPFLVLLALIWGGGALLTGQEWTTAAGKPLSVTIVQGNIAQQEKWKRENLQPTLDVYTGLTRQHWSSDLIIWPETAVPAFISQVEQGFLAPLSLEAEANNSTLLLGIADWQAGDKYYNAMLALGAERAVYRKRHLVPFGEFMPLKPLLQPLIDWLQIPMSDFSPGEKGKPLLNLAGYSAGISICYEDAFGAEVTEALPEAALLVNASNDAWFGDSLA
;
A
#
# COMPACT_ATOMS: atom_id res chain seq x y z
N MET A 1 -22.14 -14.48 -31.19
CA MET A 1 -23.30 -13.56 -31.06
C MET A 1 -23.01 -12.61 -29.91
N THR A 2 -23.01 -11.30 -30.18
CA THR A 2 -22.51 -10.21 -29.31
C THR A 2 -23.37 -10.04 -28.06
N ALA A 3 -22.76 -9.99 -26.87
CA ALA A 3 -23.47 -9.94 -25.59
C ALA A 3 -24.27 -8.63 -25.41
N LEU A 4 -23.80 -7.54 -26.02
CA LEU A 4 -24.45 -6.23 -26.01
C LEU A 4 -25.69 -6.11 -26.93
N LYS A 5 -25.93 -7.05 -27.87
CA LYS A 5 -27.14 -7.00 -28.71
C LYS A 5 -28.44 -7.31 -27.96
N PHE A 6 -28.35 -7.88 -26.76
CA PHE A 6 -29.48 -8.24 -25.91
C PHE A 6 -29.46 -7.52 -24.56
N ALA A 7 -28.55 -6.57 -24.37
CA ALA A 7 -28.57 -5.74 -23.18
C ALA A 7 -29.88 -4.92 -23.17
N PRO A 8 -30.55 -4.75 -22.01
CA PRO A 8 -31.66 -3.82 -21.90
C PRO A 8 -31.22 -2.45 -22.46
N ARG A 9 -32.08 -1.74 -23.21
CA ARG A 9 -31.76 -0.45 -23.86
C ARG A 9 -30.98 0.51 -22.94
N VAL A 10 -31.32 0.51 -21.65
CA VAL A 10 -30.68 1.27 -20.57
C VAL A 10 -29.15 1.07 -20.49
N VAL A 11 -28.64 -0.14 -20.70
CA VAL A 11 -27.19 -0.42 -20.63
C VAL A 11 -26.47 0.00 -21.92
N ALA A 12 -27.16 -0.09 -23.07
CA ALA A 12 -26.61 0.38 -24.34
C ALA A 12 -26.46 1.91 -24.37
N ASP A 13 -27.34 2.64 -23.70
CA ASP A 13 -27.29 4.10 -23.60
C ASP A 13 -26.21 4.61 -22.63
N LEU A 14 -25.78 3.77 -21.66
CA LEU A 14 -24.73 4.10 -20.70
C LEU A 14 -23.31 4.08 -21.29
N ILE A 15 -23.12 3.37 -22.40
CA ILE A 15 -21.79 3.17 -22.99
C ILE A 15 -21.67 4.03 -24.26
N PRO A 16 -20.79 5.06 -24.27
CA PRO A 16 -20.58 5.86 -25.45
C PRO A 16 -20.14 5.00 -26.65
N SER A 17 -20.65 5.34 -27.83
CA SER A 17 -20.23 4.69 -29.08
C SER A 17 -18.87 5.18 -29.58
N SER A 18 -18.48 6.41 -29.21
CA SER A 18 -17.22 7.01 -29.64
C SER A 18 -16.04 6.50 -28.78
N PRO A 19 -14.86 6.25 -29.40
CA PRO A 19 -13.67 5.85 -28.64
C PRO A 19 -13.29 6.86 -27.54
N LEU A 20 -13.44 8.16 -27.82
CA LEU A 20 -13.15 9.22 -26.85
C LEU A 20 -14.10 9.16 -25.65
N GLY A 21 -15.41 9.01 -25.90
CA GLY A 21 -16.41 8.93 -24.82
C GLY A 21 -16.15 7.74 -23.90
N ARG A 22 -15.79 6.59 -24.46
CA ARG A 22 -15.44 5.38 -23.68
C ARG A 22 -14.20 5.58 -22.82
N SER A 23 -13.14 6.17 -23.39
CA SER A 23 -11.92 6.51 -22.67
C SER A 23 -12.17 7.50 -21.52
N SER A 24 -12.95 8.56 -21.77
CA SER A 24 -13.30 9.55 -20.74
C SER A 24 -14.13 8.91 -19.61
N LEU A 25 -15.09 8.05 -19.95
CA LEU A 25 -15.88 7.34 -18.97
C LEU A 25 -15.03 6.41 -18.09
N ALA A 26 -14.09 5.68 -18.71
CA ALA A 26 -13.15 4.83 -17.99
C ALA A 26 -12.26 5.66 -17.04
N PHE A 27 -11.73 6.79 -17.51
CA PHE A 27 -10.91 7.70 -16.70
C PHE A 27 -11.67 8.23 -15.48
N VAL A 28 -12.90 8.74 -15.69
CA VAL A 28 -13.75 9.25 -14.61
C VAL A 28 -14.08 8.14 -13.60
N ALA A 29 -14.36 6.92 -14.07
CA ALA A 29 -14.60 5.78 -13.19
C ALA A 29 -13.36 5.41 -12.35
N GLY A 30 -12.17 5.44 -12.97
CA GLY A 30 -10.90 5.29 -12.25
C GLY A 30 -10.74 6.33 -11.16
N ALA A 31 -10.92 7.61 -11.50
CA ALA A 31 -10.83 8.72 -10.55
C ALA A 31 -11.83 8.59 -9.39
N LEU A 32 -13.09 8.23 -9.68
CA LEU A 32 -14.12 8.00 -8.65
C LEU A 32 -13.81 6.82 -7.74
N THR A 33 -13.00 5.86 -8.20
CA THR A 33 -12.58 4.71 -7.38
C THR A 33 -11.71 5.14 -6.21
N VAL A 34 -11.01 6.29 -6.30
CA VAL A 34 -10.22 6.85 -5.19
C VAL A 34 -11.10 7.11 -3.95
N LEU A 35 -12.35 7.51 -4.15
CA LEU A 35 -13.30 7.73 -3.06
C LEU A 35 -13.69 6.45 -2.31
N ALA A 36 -13.34 5.28 -2.84
CA ALA A 36 -13.53 4.01 -2.12
C ALA A 36 -12.47 3.79 -1.03
N PHE A 37 -11.35 4.52 -1.07
CA PHE A 37 -10.27 4.43 -0.10
C PHE A 37 -10.41 5.52 0.98
N ALA A 38 -9.56 5.44 2.01
CA ALA A 38 -9.42 6.51 2.98
C ALA A 38 -9.08 7.85 2.28
N PRO A 39 -9.54 8.99 2.83
CA PRO A 39 -10.37 9.14 4.03
C PRO A 39 -11.89 9.03 3.76
N PHE A 40 -12.31 8.67 2.55
CA PHE A 40 -13.70 8.75 2.12
C PHE A 40 -14.52 7.47 2.41
N SER A 41 -13.88 6.30 2.31
CA SER A 41 -14.45 4.98 2.61
C SER A 41 -15.78 4.65 1.90
N LEU A 42 -16.02 5.21 0.70
CA LEU A 42 -17.21 4.89 -0.12
C LEU A 42 -17.01 3.57 -0.88
N TYR A 43 -16.83 2.47 -0.14
CA TYR A 43 -16.36 1.16 -0.63
C TYR A 43 -17.21 0.54 -1.77
N LEU A 44 -18.49 0.91 -1.90
CA LEU A 44 -19.35 0.47 -3.01
C LEU A 44 -18.93 1.07 -4.36
N LEU A 45 -18.24 2.21 -4.37
CA LEU A 45 -17.73 2.81 -5.60
C LEU A 45 -16.72 1.91 -6.29
N ALA A 46 -15.85 1.22 -5.55
CA ALA A 46 -14.92 0.25 -6.14
C ALA A 46 -15.65 -0.84 -6.95
N ILE A 47 -16.79 -1.32 -6.44
CA ILE A 47 -17.61 -2.33 -7.14
C ILE A 47 -18.28 -1.71 -8.36
N ALA A 48 -18.88 -0.52 -8.22
CA ALA A 48 -19.60 0.14 -9.30
C ALA A 48 -18.68 0.54 -10.46
N THR A 49 -17.50 1.07 -10.17
CA THR A 49 -16.52 1.52 -11.18
C THR A 49 -15.84 0.33 -11.85
N SER A 50 -15.52 -0.75 -11.12
CA SER A 50 -15.07 -2.02 -11.73
C SER A 50 -16.15 -2.62 -12.62
N ALA A 51 -17.42 -2.59 -12.21
CA ALA A 51 -18.53 -3.07 -13.05
C ALA A 51 -18.65 -2.26 -14.34
N LEU A 52 -18.48 -0.94 -14.26
CA LEU A 52 -18.47 -0.09 -15.44
C LEU A 52 -17.31 -0.42 -16.39
N LEU A 53 -16.10 -0.62 -15.86
CA LEU A 53 -14.96 -1.01 -16.70
C LEU A 53 -15.17 -2.37 -17.36
N PHE A 54 -15.72 -3.35 -16.63
CA PHE A 54 -16.04 -4.66 -17.19
C PHE A 54 -17.12 -4.58 -18.28
N LEU A 55 -18.13 -3.72 -18.14
CA LEU A 55 -19.11 -3.45 -19.20
C LEU A 55 -18.44 -2.89 -20.46
N LEU A 56 -17.45 -2.01 -20.30
CA LEU A 56 -16.67 -1.52 -21.44
C LEU A 56 -15.92 -2.67 -22.13
N TRP A 57 -15.35 -3.61 -21.38
CA TRP A 57 -14.56 -4.71 -21.95
C TRP A 57 -15.37 -5.83 -22.64
N LEU A 58 -16.63 -6.07 -22.28
CA LEU A 58 -17.41 -7.26 -22.68
C LEU A 58 -17.37 -7.63 -24.17
N ASP A 59 -17.48 -6.65 -25.05
CA ASP A 59 -17.41 -6.82 -26.51
C ASP A 59 -16.39 -5.86 -27.16
N ALA A 60 -15.43 -5.34 -26.39
CA ALA A 60 -14.38 -4.49 -26.91
C ALA A 60 -13.34 -5.29 -27.72
N ALA A 61 -12.80 -4.68 -28.78
CA ALA A 61 -11.58 -5.18 -29.40
C ALA A 61 -10.41 -5.07 -28.41
N PRO A 62 -9.38 -5.95 -28.47
CA PRO A 62 -8.27 -5.92 -27.51
C PRO A 62 -7.58 -4.57 -27.37
N ALA A 63 -7.40 -3.83 -28.48
CA ALA A 63 -6.84 -2.48 -28.44
C ALA A 63 -7.76 -1.44 -27.76
N ALA A 64 -9.08 -1.60 -27.86
CA ALA A 64 -10.03 -0.74 -27.16
C ALA A 64 -10.05 -1.04 -25.66
N ALA A 65 -10.11 -2.32 -25.28
CA ALA A 65 -10.04 -2.74 -23.88
C ALA A 65 -8.73 -2.32 -23.21
N PHE A 66 -7.61 -2.36 -23.95
CA PHE A 66 -6.34 -1.82 -23.50
C PHE A 66 -6.44 -0.33 -23.15
N ARG A 67 -6.95 0.50 -24.09
CA ARG A 67 -7.09 1.93 -23.85
C ARG A 67 -8.02 2.25 -22.69
N GLU A 68 -9.14 1.53 -22.57
CA GLU A 68 -10.11 1.71 -21.49
C GLU A 68 -9.51 1.32 -20.14
N GLY A 69 -8.83 0.18 -20.06
CA GLY A 69 -8.11 -0.21 -18.85
C GLY A 69 -7.02 0.79 -18.48
N TRP A 70 -6.23 1.25 -19.47
CA TRP A 70 -5.19 2.24 -19.24
C TRP A 70 -5.76 3.59 -18.77
N MET A 71 -6.86 4.06 -19.35
CA MET A 71 -7.51 5.30 -18.92
C MET A 71 -8.12 5.17 -17.52
N PHE A 72 -8.72 4.02 -17.20
CA PHE A 72 -9.17 3.72 -15.84
C PHE A 72 -8.01 3.78 -14.84
N GLY A 73 -6.91 3.09 -15.14
CA GLY A 73 -5.70 3.12 -14.30
C GLY A 73 -5.13 4.52 -14.16
N ALA A 74 -5.13 5.31 -15.24
CA ALA A 74 -4.64 6.70 -15.23
C ALA A 74 -5.52 7.61 -14.37
N GLY A 75 -6.84 7.41 -14.36
CA GLY A 75 -7.76 8.11 -13.46
C GLY A 75 -7.55 7.72 -12.01
N LEU A 76 -7.48 6.41 -11.73
CA LEU A 76 -7.30 5.89 -10.37
C LEU A 76 -5.96 6.33 -9.77
N LEU A 77 -4.86 6.08 -10.47
CA LEU A 77 -3.51 6.38 -9.98
C LEU A 77 -3.20 7.88 -10.09
N GLY A 78 -3.59 8.53 -11.18
CA GLY A 78 -3.34 9.96 -11.35
C GLY A 78 -4.01 10.82 -10.28
N VAL A 79 -5.21 10.44 -9.84
CA VAL A 79 -5.91 11.12 -8.73
C VAL A 79 -5.49 10.57 -7.37
N GLY A 80 -5.34 9.25 -7.22
CA GLY A 80 -5.13 8.63 -5.92
C GLY A 80 -3.68 8.62 -5.42
N VAL A 81 -2.69 8.79 -6.31
CA VAL A 81 -1.27 8.92 -5.93
C VAL A 81 -0.68 10.28 -6.31
N PHE A 82 -1.54 11.28 -6.52
CA PHE A 82 -1.11 12.63 -6.90
C PHE A 82 -0.13 13.23 -5.88
N TRP A 83 -0.28 12.90 -4.60
CA TRP A 83 0.54 13.39 -3.49
C TRP A 83 2.03 13.11 -3.66
N MET A 84 2.42 12.14 -4.50
CA MET A 84 3.83 11.83 -4.78
C MET A 84 4.60 13.04 -5.35
N HIS A 85 3.91 13.97 -6.02
CA HIS A 85 4.55 15.22 -6.49
C HIS A 85 5.08 16.08 -5.33
N ILE A 86 4.45 16.03 -4.15
CA ILE A 86 4.86 16.79 -2.96
C ILE A 86 6.24 16.31 -2.52
N SER A 87 6.42 15.00 -2.40
CA SER A 87 7.70 14.40 -2.02
C SER A 87 8.79 14.73 -3.06
N ILE A 88 8.47 14.61 -4.35
CA ILE A 88 9.45 14.88 -5.43
C ILE A 88 9.84 16.37 -5.45
N ASP A 89 8.88 17.28 -5.28
CA ASP A 89 9.16 18.72 -5.31
C ASP A 89 9.97 19.16 -4.08
N GLN A 90 9.53 18.76 -2.87
CA GLN A 90 10.14 19.21 -1.62
C GLN A 90 11.54 18.62 -1.38
N PHE A 91 11.77 17.37 -1.80
CA PHE A 91 13.01 16.66 -1.48
C PHE A 91 13.91 16.43 -2.70
N GLY A 92 13.35 16.45 -3.91
CA GLY A 92 14.12 16.32 -5.14
C GLY A 92 14.69 17.64 -5.67
N ASN A 93 14.17 18.79 -5.21
CA ASN A 93 14.58 20.14 -5.64
C ASN A 93 14.51 20.35 -7.18
N VAL A 94 13.59 19.63 -7.84
CA VAL A 94 13.42 19.66 -9.31
C VAL A 94 12.39 20.70 -9.79
N GLY A 95 11.64 21.29 -8.87
CA GLY A 95 10.57 22.24 -9.12
C GLY A 95 9.22 21.60 -9.44
N THR A 96 8.15 22.30 -9.08
CA THR A 96 6.78 21.76 -9.02
C THR A 96 6.29 21.23 -10.37
N LEU A 97 6.56 21.94 -11.47
CA LEU A 97 6.13 21.51 -12.81
C LEU A 97 6.76 20.17 -13.19
N LEU A 98 8.06 20.00 -12.96
CA LEU A 98 8.75 18.76 -13.28
C LEU A 98 8.32 17.63 -12.35
N ALA A 99 8.10 17.91 -11.05
CA ALA A 99 7.56 16.95 -10.10
C ALA A 99 6.17 16.42 -10.51
N MET A 100 5.27 17.31 -10.97
CA MET A 100 3.96 16.91 -11.49
C MET A 100 4.08 16.07 -12.77
N LEU A 101 4.99 16.42 -13.68
CA LEU A 101 5.22 15.64 -14.91
C LEU A 101 5.77 14.24 -14.61
N ILE A 102 6.72 14.11 -13.67
CA ILE A 102 7.26 12.83 -13.22
C ILE A 102 6.14 11.98 -12.60
N THR A 103 5.32 12.57 -11.73
CA THR A 103 4.19 11.88 -11.08
C THR A 103 3.15 11.42 -12.10
N ALA A 104 2.83 12.26 -13.09
CA ALA A 104 1.92 11.91 -14.18
C ALA A 104 2.48 10.77 -15.04
N LEU A 105 3.77 10.80 -15.37
CA LEU A 105 4.43 9.73 -16.13
C LEU A 105 4.45 8.42 -15.34
N PHE A 106 4.78 8.47 -14.05
CA PHE A 106 4.73 7.33 -13.15
C PHE A 106 3.32 6.72 -13.10
N SER A 107 2.29 7.54 -12.86
CA SER A 107 0.89 7.10 -12.83
C SER A 107 0.46 6.49 -14.16
N ALA A 108 0.83 7.10 -15.29
CA ALA A 108 0.56 6.58 -16.63
C ALA A 108 1.28 5.25 -16.90
N SER A 109 2.50 5.07 -16.39
CA SER A 109 3.23 3.81 -16.49
C SER A 109 2.59 2.70 -15.66
N MET A 110 2.17 3.01 -14.43
CA MET A 110 1.48 2.06 -13.54
C MET A 110 0.07 1.74 -14.04
N ALA A 111 -0.56 2.65 -14.80
CA ALA A 111 -1.82 2.38 -15.48
C ALA A 111 -1.72 1.30 -16.57
N LEU A 112 -0.51 0.98 -17.06
CA LEU A 112 -0.30 -0.07 -18.06
C LEU A 112 -0.74 -1.45 -17.56
N TYR A 113 -0.67 -1.72 -16.26
CA TYR A 113 -1.16 -3.00 -15.69
C TYR A 113 -2.66 -3.18 -15.93
N PHE A 114 -3.46 -2.11 -15.77
CA PHE A 114 -4.91 -2.13 -16.05
C PHE A 114 -5.20 -2.26 -17.55
N GLY A 115 -4.43 -1.57 -18.39
CA GLY A 115 -4.52 -1.72 -19.84
C GLY A 115 -4.19 -3.15 -20.31
N ALA A 116 -3.11 -3.73 -19.79
CA ALA A 116 -2.70 -5.09 -20.09
C ALA A 116 -3.74 -6.13 -19.62
N ALA A 117 -4.33 -5.93 -18.44
CA ALA A 117 -5.45 -6.74 -17.95
C ALA A 117 -6.63 -6.70 -18.94
N GLY A 118 -7.06 -5.50 -19.35
CA GLY A 118 -8.14 -5.32 -20.31
C GLY A 118 -7.85 -5.93 -21.69
N TRP A 119 -6.62 -5.75 -22.19
CA TRP A 119 -6.18 -6.35 -23.46
C TRP A 119 -6.25 -7.88 -23.42
N LEU A 120 -5.69 -8.49 -22.36
CA LEU A 120 -5.64 -9.94 -22.24
C LEU A 120 -7.04 -10.51 -22.00
N ALA A 121 -7.85 -9.81 -21.21
CA ALA A 121 -9.26 -10.11 -20.98
C ALA A 121 -10.03 -10.19 -22.31
N ALA A 122 -9.95 -9.15 -23.13
CA ALA A 122 -10.60 -9.12 -24.43
C ALA A 122 -10.06 -10.19 -25.39
N LYS A 123 -8.75 -10.49 -25.36
CA LYS A 123 -8.14 -11.51 -26.22
C LYS A 123 -8.59 -12.93 -25.85
N LEU A 124 -8.63 -13.26 -24.56
CA LEU A 124 -9.06 -14.58 -24.08
C LEU A 124 -10.57 -14.78 -24.22
N CYS A 125 -11.36 -13.72 -24.07
CA CYS A 125 -12.82 -13.76 -24.16
C CYS A 125 -13.37 -13.88 -25.59
N GLN A 126 -12.54 -13.74 -26.63
CA GLN A 126 -12.96 -13.97 -28.01
C GLN A 126 -13.15 -15.47 -28.34
N VAL A 127 -12.68 -16.38 -27.48
CA VAL A 127 -12.76 -17.83 -27.71
C VAL A 127 -13.93 -18.42 -26.91
N GLY A 128 -15.10 -18.53 -27.53
CA GLY A 128 -16.18 -19.48 -27.17
C GLY A 128 -16.83 -19.39 -25.77
N SER A 129 -16.41 -18.47 -24.89
CA SER A 129 -16.90 -18.39 -23.51
C SER A 129 -18.22 -17.60 -23.39
N GLY A 130 -19.17 -18.14 -22.62
CA GLY A 130 -20.39 -17.42 -22.25
C GLY A 130 -20.11 -16.25 -21.29
N LEU A 131 -21.12 -15.39 -21.04
CA LEU A 131 -20.99 -14.17 -20.22
C LEU A 131 -20.28 -14.43 -18.86
N ALA A 132 -20.67 -15.49 -18.15
CA ALA A 132 -20.07 -15.83 -16.86
C ALA A 132 -18.56 -16.14 -16.97
N GLY A 133 -18.14 -16.85 -18.03
CA GLY A 133 -16.72 -17.15 -18.27
C GLY A 133 -15.92 -15.90 -18.61
N LYS A 134 -16.51 -14.96 -19.38
CA LYS A 134 -15.89 -13.66 -19.66
C LYS A 134 -15.69 -12.85 -18.37
N LEU A 135 -16.74 -12.73 -17.57
CA LEU A 135 -16.68 -11.95 -16.33
C LEU A 135 -15.71 -12.56 -15.30
N LEU A 136 -15.69 -13.89 -15.17
CA LEU A 136 -14.73 -14.57 -14.30
C LEU A 136 -13.29 -14.31 -14.75
N SER A 137 -13.00 -14.38 -16.04
CA SER A 137 -11.67 -14.06 -16.56
C SER A 137 -11.27 -12.60 -16.32
N PHE A 138 -12.21 -11.65 -16.37
CA PHE A 138 -11.93 -10.26 -15.99
C PHE A 138 -11.50 -10.13 -14.52
N CYS A 139 -12.21 -10.82 -13.62
CA CYS A 139 -11.89 -10.81 -12.18
C CYS A 139 -10.51 -11.41 -11.91
N LEU A 140 -10.22 -12.57 -12.49
CA LEU A 140 -8.94 -13.25 -12.29
C LEU A 140 -7.76 -12.47 -12.88
N LEU A 141 -7.95 -11.85 -14.05
CA LEU A 141 -6.94 -11.00 -14.66
C LEU A 141 -6.72 -9.72 -13.88
N TRP A 142 -7.76 -9.12 -13.30
CA TRP A 142 -7.59 -7.99 -12.39
C TRP A 142 -6.65 -8.36 -11.24
N VAL A 143 -6.96 -9.44 -10.52
CA VAL A 143 -6.14 -9.91 -9.39
C VAL A 143 -4.71 -10.22 -9.83
N LEU A 144 -4.54 -10.89 -10.98
CA LEU A 144 -3.20 -11.20 -11.52
C LEU A 144 -2.39 -9.92 -11.77
N PHE A 145 -2.97 -8.92 -12.44
CA PHE A 145 -2.24 -7.69 -12.77
C PHE A 145 -2.07 -6.78 -11.55
N GLU A 146 -2.97 -6.81 -10.58
CA GLU A 146 -2.79 -6.15 -9.28
C GLU A 146 -1.63 -6.78 -8.50
N TRP A 147 -1.55 -8.12 -8.46
CA TRP A 147 -0.43 -8.85 -7.87
C TRP A 147 0.89 -8.59 -8.59
N LEU A 148 0.91 -8.63 -9.93
CA LEU A 148 2.11 -8.30 -10.71
C LEU A 148 2.60 -6.89 -10.44
N ARG A 149 1.69 -5.92 -10.31
CA ARG A 149 2.02 -4.53 -9.98
C ARG A 149 2.62 -4.39 -8.58
N GLY A 150 2.17 -5.21 -7.63
CA GLY A 150 2.70 -5.25 -6.26
C GLY A 150 4.07 -5.94 -6.11
N TRP A 151 4.62 -6.54 -7.18
CA TRP A 151 5.85 -7.33 -7.11
C TRP A 151 6.91 -6.94 -8.14
N LEU A 152 6.51 -6.66 -9.38
CA LEU A 152 7.42 -6.38 -10.48
C LEU A 152 8.10 -5.01 -10.30
N LEU A 153 9.41 -4.93 -10.58
CA LEU A 153 10.23 -3.71 -10.43
C LEU A 153 10.10 -3.11 -9.02
N SER A 154 10.45 -3.88 -7.98
CA SER A 154 10.23 -3.58 -6.55
C SER A 154 8.78 -3.46 -6.09
N GLY A 155 7.82 -3.36 -7.00
CA GLY A 155 6.40 -3.37 -6.66
C GLY A 155 5.88 -2.02 -6.17
N PHE A 156 4.63 -1.73 -6.52
CA PHE A 156 3.89 -0.57 -6.07
C PHE A 156 2.43 -0.96 -5.78
N PRO A 157 2.14 -1.56 -4.60
CA PRO A 157 0.83 -2.14 -4.28
C PRO A 157 -0.24 -1.12 -3.82
N TRP A 158 -0.08 0.17 -4.13
CA TRP A 158 -1.02 1.24 -3.75
C TRP A 158 -2.39 1.06 -4.40
N LEU A 159 -3.46 1.48 -3.71
CA LEU A 159 -4.83 1.46 -4.22
C LEU A 159 -5.27 0.07 -4.75
N SER A 160 -4.78 -1.01 -4.14
CA SER A 160 -5.29 -2.36 -4.37
C SER A 160 -6.73 -2.45 -3.89
N LEU A 161 -7.67 -2.93 -4.72
CA LEU A 161 -9.11 -2.79 -4.43
C LEU A 161 -9.52 -3.42 -3.09
N GLY A 162 -8.85 -4.48 -2.66
CA GLY A 162 -9.13 -5.14 -1.38
C GLY A 162 -9.08 -4.19 -0.18
N TYR A 163 -8.16 -3.21 -0.17
CA TYR A 163 -8.05 -2.24 0.93
C TYR A 163 -9.25 -1.30 1.04
N SER A 164 -9.98 -1.06 -0.07
CA SER A 164 -11.20 -0.25 -0.04
C SER A 164 -12.31 -0.87 0.82
N GLN A 165 -12.19 -2.14 1.20
CA GLN A 165 -13.23 -2.90 1.88
C GLN A 165 -12.97 -3.12 3.37
N ILE A 166 -11.95 -2.48 3.95
CA ILE A 166 -11.59 -2.72 5.37
C ILE A 166 -12.75 -2.46 6.34
N ASP A 167 -13.62 -1.49 6.01
CA ASP A 167 -14.82 -1.13 6.78
C ASP A 167 -16.10 -1.85 6.30
N SER A 168 -15.98 -2.81 5.37
CA SER A 168 -17.12 -3.52 4.77
C SER A 168 -17.18 -4.98 5.21
N LEU A 169 -18.30 -5.64 4.94
CA LEU A 169 -18.46 -7.09 5.23
C LEU A 169 -17.46 -7.94 4.45
N LEU A 170 -16.87 -7.42 3.36
CA LEU A 170 -15.86 -8.16 2.60
C LEU A 170 -14.51 -8.23 3.33
N ALA A 171 -14.27 -7.41 4.35
CA ALA A 171 -13.10 -7.51 5.22
C ALA A 171 -12.98 -8.90 5.88
N GLY A 172 -14.10 -9.60 6.11
CA GLY A 172 -14.09 -10.96 6.67
C GLY A 172 -13.33 -11.97 5.81
N TRP A 173 -13.10 -11.70 4.53
CA TRP A 173 -12.27 -12.56 3.66
C TRP A 173 -10.76 -12.33 3.83
N ALA A 174 -10.34 -11.19 4.39
CA ALA A 174 -8.93 -10.82 4.50
C ALA A 174 -8.09 -11.80 5.33
N PRO A 175 -8.55 -12.32 6.49
CA PRO A 175 -7.77 -13.28 7.28
C PRO A 175 -7.48 -14.60 6.56
N LEU A 176 -8.32 -15.00 5.60
CA LEU A 176 -8.19 -16.27 4.88
C LEU A 176 -7.41 -16.16 3.58
N PHE A 177 -7.63 -15.07 2.83
CA PHE A 177 -7.15 -14.96 1.45
C PHE A 177 -6.35 -13.68 1.20
N GLY A 178 -6.10 -12.88 2.24
CA GLY A 178 -5.39 -11.61 2.14
C GLY A 178 -6.11 -10.58 1.27
N VAL A 179 -5.41 -9.48 0.99
CA VAL A 179 -5.95 -8.35 0.19
C VAL A 179 -6.42 -8.79 -1.20
N TYR A 180 -5.71 -9.72 -1.85
CA TYR A 180 -6.06 -10.19 -3.19
C TYR A 180 -7.34 -11.04 -3.21
N GLY A 181 -7.63 -11.78 -2.14
CA GLY A 181 -8.91 -12.46 -1.97
C GLY A 181 -10.08 -11.47 -1.83
N VAL A 182 -9.86 -10.37 -1.13
CA VAL A 182 -10.84 -9.28 -1.02
C VAL A 182 -11.02 -8.56 -2.36
N THR A 183 -9.94 -8.28 -3.10
CA THR A 183 -10.00 -7.78 -4.49
C THR A 183 -10.83 -8.72 -5.38
N LEU A 184 -10.65 -10.03 -5.23
CA LEU A 184 -11.45 -11.02 -5.96
C LEU A 184 -12.94 -10.93 -5.57
N ALA A 185 -13.26 -10.77 -4.28
CA ALA A 185 -14.63 -10.60 -3.81
C ALA A 185 -15.30 -9.31 -4.37
N VAL A 186 -14.55 -8.20 -4.44
CA VAL A 186 -15.00 -6.93 -5.05
C VAL A 186 -15.29 -7.12 -6.54
N THR A 187 -14.34 -7.68 -7.29
CA THR A 187 -14.48 -7.86 -8.73
C THR A 187 -15.55 -8.90 -9.09
N LEU A 188 -15.70 -9.97 -8.31
CA LEU A 188 -16.80 -10.93 -8.46
C LEU A 188 -18.16 -10.29 -8.14
N SER A 189 -18.23 -9.38 -7.18
CA SER A 189 -19.45 -8.60 -6.91
C SER A 189 -19.79 -7.71 -8.11
N ALA A 190 -18.80 -7.03 -8.70
CA ALA A 190 -18.96 -6.23 -9.91
C ALA A 190 -19.45 -7.07 -11.09
N ALA A 191 -18.84 -8.25 -11.32
CA ALA A 191 -19.28 -9.23 -12.30
C ALA A 191 -20.71 -9.70 -12.05
N ALA A 192 -21.09 -9.95 -10.80
CA ALA A 192 -22.44 -10.36 -10.46
C ALA A 192 -23.48 -9.29 -10.78
N LEU A 193 -23.20 -8.02 -10.48
CA LEU A 193 -24.06 -6.91 -10.86
C LEU A 193 -24.30 -6.87 -12.37
N ILE A 194 -23.25 -7.06 -13.18
CA ILE A 194 -23.38 -7.12 -14.64
C ILE A 194 -24.26 -8.30 -15.07
N GLY A 195 -24.05 -9.48 -14.49
CA GLY A 195 -24.88 -10.65 -14.77
C GLY A 195 -26.36 -10.42 -14.45
N LEU A 196 -26.65 -9.73 -13.36
CA LEU A 196 -28.02 -9.35 -12.97
C LEU A 196 -28.64 -8.29 -13.88
N MET A 197 -27.82 -7.38 -14.42
CA MET A 197 -28.26 -6.34 -15.35
C MET A 197 -28.53 -6.87 -16.76
N LEU A 198 -27.74 -7.83 -17.23
CA LEU A 198 -27.75 -8.28 -18.64
C LEU A 198 -28.56 -9.55 -18.91
N LEU A 199 -28.87 -10.35 -17.88
CA LEU A 199 -29.59 -11.61 -18.03
C LEU A 199 -30.98 -11.51 -17.41
N ASP A 200 -31.89 -12.40 -17.78
CA ASP A 200 -33.27 -12.42 -17.25
C ASP A 200 -33.68 -13.78 -16.66
N GLY A 201 -34.72 -13.73 -15.81
CA GLY A 201 -35.34 -14.90 -15.20
C GLY A 201 -34.35 -15.79 -14.44
N ARG A 202 -34.44 -17.12 -14.65
CA ARG A 202 -33.60 -18.11 -13.97
C ARG A 202 -32.09 -17.95 -14.24
N ARG A 203 -31.69 -17.23 -15.28
CA ARG A 203 -30.28 -16.98 -15.60
C ARG A 203 -29.62 -15.96 -14.66
N ARG A 204 -30.41 -15.17 -13.90
CA ARG A 204 -29.92 -14.29 -12.84
C ARG A 204 -29.56 -15.04 -11.56
N LEU A 205 -30.14 -16.22 -11.34
CA LEU A 205 -30.02 -16.96 -10.07
C LEU A 205 -28.57 -17.25 -9.67
N PRO A 206 -27.66 -17.70 -10.57
CA PRO A 206 -26.27 -17.94 -10.19
C PRO A 206 -25.57 -16.68 -9.66
N PHE A 207 -25.87 -15.50 -10.22
CA PHE A 207 -25.27 -14.24 -9.80
C PHE A 207 -25.85 -13.72 -8.49
N LEU A 208 -27.15 -13.94 -8.23
CA LEU A 208 -27.75 -13.67 -6.91
C LEU A 208 -27.14 -14.56 -5.83
N VAL A 209 -26.99 -15.86 -6.12
CA VAL A 209 -26.35 -16.81 -5.20
C VAL A 209 -24.89 -16.41 -4.96
N LEU A 210 -24.15 -16.02 -6.01
CA LEU A 210 -22.78 -15.55 -5.87
C LEU A 210 -22.67 -14.33 -4.94
N LEU A 211 -23.52 -13.30 -5.11
CA LEU A 211 -23.55 -12.16 -4.20
C LEU A 211 -23.90 -12.57 -2.78
N ALA A 212 -24.91 -13.43 -2.60
CA ALA A 212 -25.31 -13.91 -1.29
C ALA A 212 -24.17 -14.67 -0.59
N LEU A 213 -23.40 -15.48 -1.32
CA LEU A 213 -22.25 -16.21 -0.79
C LEU A 213 -21.08 -15.29 -0.45
N ILE A 214 -20.75 -14.32 -1.30
CA ILE A 214 -19.63 -13.39 -1.07
C ILE A 214 -19.91 -12.50 0.14
N TRP A 215 -21.08 -11.87 0.18
CA TRP A 215 -21.42 -10.92 1.24
C TRP A 215 -21.86 -11.63 2.53
N GLY A 216 -22.64 -12.71 2.41
CA GLY A 216 -23.02 -13.55 3.55
C GLY A 216 -21.82 -14.26 4.17
N GLY A 217 -20.91 -14.79 3.33
CA GLY A 217 -19.65 -15.38 3.80
C GLY A 217 -18.75 -14.35 4.48
N GLY A 218 -18.58 -13.17 3.87
CA GLY A 218 -17.85 -12.06 4.48
C GLY A 218 -18.40 -11.69 5.86
N ALA A 219 -19.72 -11.49 5.97
CA ALA A 219 -20.38 -11.18 7.23
C ALA A 219 -20.19 -12.26 8.31
N LEU A 220 -20.26 -13.54 7.94
CA LEU A 220 -20.04 -14.65 8.86
C LEU A 220 -18.59 -14.72 9.36
N LEU A 221 -17.63 -14.29 8.54
CA LEU A 221 -16.21 -14.35 8.84
C LEU A 221 -15.72 -13.12 9.62
N THR A 222 -16.34 -11.95 9.45
CA THR A 222 -15.98 -10.72 10.19
C THR A 222 -16.10 -10.89 11.72
N GLY A 223 -17.04 -11.72 12.19
CA GLY A 223 -17.23 -11.98 13.63
C GLY A 223 -16.36 -13.10 14.21
N GLN A 224 -15.45 -13.68 13.42
CA GLN A 224 -14.61 -14.80 13.88
C GLN A 224 -13.29 -14.29 14.47
N GLU A 225 -12.91 -14.86 15.61
CA GLU A 225 -11.58 -14.68 16.19
C GLU A 225 -10.61 -15.71 15.58
N TRP A 226 -9.67 -15.23 14.76
CA TRP A 226 -8.67 -16.06 14.08
C TRP A 226 -7.39 -16.28 14.90
N THR A 227 -7.23 -15.54 15.98
CA THR A 227 -6.03 -15.54 16.83
C THR A 227 -6.41 -15.77 18.29
N THR A 228 -5.44 -16.19 19.08
CA THR A 228 -5.58 -16.30 20.53
C THR A 228 -4.59 -15.36 21.21
N ALA A 229 -4.91 -14.92 22.42
CA ALA A 229 -4.02 -14.04 23.16
C ALA A 229 -2.67 -14.73 23.42
N ALA A 230 -1.57 -14.10 22.99
CA ALA A 230 -0.22 -14.62 23.20
C ALA A 230 0.23 -14.56 24.67
N GLY A 231 -0.46 -13.77 25.51
CA GLY A 231 -0.14 -13.62 26.92
C GLY A 231 -0.91 -12.48 27.58
N LYS A 232 -0.29 -11.87 28.59
CA LYS A 232 -0.84 -10.70 29.29
C LYS A 232 -0.79 -9.46 28.38
N PRO A 233 -1.81 -8.58 28.44
CA PRO A 233 -1.77 -7.30 27.73
C PRO A 233 -0.54 -6.48 28.11
N LEU A 234 0.03 -5.78 27.13
CA LEU A 234 1.10 -4.80 27.32
C LEU A 234 0.53 -3.39 27.41
N SER A 235 1.08 -2.58 28.32
CA SER A 235 0.91 -1.14 28.29
C SER A 235 1.93 -0.52 27.33
N VAL A 236 1.44 0.14 26.28
CA VAL A 236 2.27 0.68 25.19
C VAL A 236 2.12 2.19 25.11
N THR A 237 3.24 2.92 25.03
CA THR A 237 3.27 4.35 24.74
C THR A 237 3.93 4.59 23.37
N ILE A 238 3.25 5.33 22.49
CA ILE A 238 3.80 5.74 21.18
C ILE A 238 4.08 7.24 21.24
N VAL A 239 5.34 7.63 21.00
CA VAL A 239 5.79 9.02 21.12
C VAL A 239 5.84 9.68 19.75
N GLN A 240 5.01 10.68 19.50
CA GLN A 240 5.01 11.46 18.26
C GLN A 240 5.64 12.83 18.48
N GLY A 241 6.89 13.00 18.02
CA GLY A 241 7.66 14.25 18.25
C GLY A 241 7.17 15.46 17.44
N ASN A 242 6.40 15.25 16.37
CA ASN A 242 5.91 16.31 15.46
C ASN A 242 7.04 17.24 14.95
N ILE A 243 8.20 16.67 14.61
CA ILE A 243 9.36 17.42 14.13
C ILE A 243 9.24 17.58 12.62
N ALA A 244 9.25 18.83 12.14
CA ALA A 244 9.15 19.13 10.72
C ALA A 244 10.34 18.55 9.93
N GLN A 245 10.07 17.96 8.76
CA GLN A 245 11.08 17.26 7.97
C GLN A 245 12.28 18.13 7.56
N GLN A 246 12.06 19.43 7.29
CA GLN A 246 13.12 20.38 6.96
C GLN A 246 14.03 20.72 8.15
N GLU A 247 13.53 20.55 9.38
CA GLU A 247 14.26 20.82 10.62
C GLU A 247 15.01 19.58 11.12
N LYS A 248 14.50 18.37 10.78
CA LYS A 248 14.94 17.08 11.33
C LYS A 248 16.43 16.80 11.19
N TRP A 249 17.02 17.16 10.06
CA TRP A 249 18.43 16.87 9.75
C TRP A 249 19.38 18.05 9.97
N LYS A 250 18.89 19.18 10.50
CA LYS A 250 19.75 20.31 10.85
C LYS A 250 20.54 19.97 12.11
N ARG A 251 21.85 20.25 12.08
CA ARG A 251 22.77 19.87 13.15
C ARG A 251 22.41 20.55 14.48
N GLU A 252 21.95 21.79 14.43
CA GLU A 252 21.48 22.58 15.57
C GLU A 252 20.22 22.01 16.23
N ASN A 253 19.43 21.20 15.50
CA ASN A 253 18.18 20.63 15.99
C ASN A 253 18.33 19.21 16.55
N LEU A 254 19.52 18.61 16.48
CA LEU A 254 19.77 17.27 17.04
C LEU A 254 19.44 17.24 18.53
N GLN A 255 20.09 18.07 19.35
CA GLN A 255 19.87 18.06 20.80
C GLN A 255 18.42 18.41 21.18
N PRO A 256 17.80 19.49 20.65
CA PRO A 256 16.37 19.76 20.89
C PRO A 256 15.46 18.58 20.55
N THR A 257 15.73 17.87 19.46
CA THR A 257 14.97 16.66 19.08
C THR A 257 15.08 15.57 20.13
N LEU A 258 16.32 15.28 20.59
CA LEU A 258 16.55 14.28 21.63
C LEU A 258 15.90 14.67 22.96
N ASP A 259 15.91 15.95 23.31
CA ASP A 259 15.29 16.46 24.53
C ASP A 259 13.76 16.31 24.50
N VAL A 260 13.12 16.54 23.34
CA VAL A 260 11.68 16.32 23.16
C VAL A 260 11.33 14.85 23.38
N TYR A 261 12.00 13.93 22.68
CA TYR A 261 11.69 12.51 22.78
C TYR A 261 11.99 11.94 24.18
N THR A 262 13.11 12.31 24.80
CA THR A 262 13.43 11.86 26.16
C THR A 262 12.51 12.49 27.21
N GLY A 263 12.15 13.77 27.06
CA GLY A 263 11.22 14.46 27.95
C GLY A 263 9.83 13.83 27.93
N LEU A 264 9.33 13.43 26.77
CA LEU A 264 8.07 12.68 26.64
C LEU A 264 8.20 11.26 27.21
N THR A 265 9.27 10.55 26.87
CA THR A 265 9.51 9.17 27.32
C THR A 265 9.58 9.06 28.84
N ARG A 266 10.28 9.97 29.51
CA ARG A 266 10.46 9.96 30.97
C ARG A 266 9.16 10.14 31.75
N GLN A 267 8.10 10.67 31.12
CA GLN A 267 6.76 10.76 31.73
C GLN A 267 6.00 9.43 31.71
N HIS A 268 6.47 8.46 30.92
CA HIS A 268 5.75 7.23 30.61
C HIS A 268 6.58 5.96 30.85
N TRP A 269 7.62 6.02 31.68
CA TRP A 269 8.42 4.84 32.05
C TRP A 269 7.64 3.72 32.72
N SER A 270 6.41 3.98 33.19
CA SER A 270 5.50 2.95 33.67
C SER A 270 4.92 2.05 32.57
N SER A 271 5.14 2.36 31.28
CA SER A 271 4.74 1.49 30.16
C SER A 271 5.72 0.34 29.96
N ASP A 272 5.21 -0.84 29.61
CA ASP A 272 6.03 -2.02 29.29
C ASP A 272 6.86 -1.81 28.01
N LEU A 273 6.27 -1.10 27.04
CA LEU A 273 6.89 -0.79 25.74
C LEU A 273 6.67 0.69 25.37
N ILE A 274 7.74 1.37 25.00
CA ILE A 274 7.71 2.73 24.45
C ILE A 274 8.25 2.70 23.02
N ILE A 275 7.58 3.36 22.08
CA ILE A 275 7.93 3.34 20.66
C ILE A 275 8.13 4.76 20.14
N TRP A 276 9.27 5.03 19.50
CA TRP A 276 9.54 6.24 18.73
C TRP A 276 9.46 5.94 17.22
N PRO A 277 9.05 6.90 16.38
CA PRO A 277 8.85 6.70 14.95
C PRO A 277 10.15 6.51 14.17
N GLU A 278 10.01 6.31 12.86
CA GLU A 278 11.12 6.15 11.93
C GLU A 278 12.08 7.35 11.98
N THR A 279 13.37 7.03 12.13
CA THR A 279 14.46 8.02 12.21
C THR A 279 14.18 9.12 13.26
N ALA A 280 13.58 8.76 14.39
CA ALA A 280 13.36 9.68 15.51
C ALA A 280 14.68 10.27 16.06
N VAL A 281 15.78 9.52 15.98
CA VAL A 281 17.13 9.99 16.28
C VAL A 281 17.84 10.33 14.97
N PRO A 282 18.02 11.63 14.63
CA PRO A 282 18.65 12.06 13.37
C PRO A 282 20.19 12.00 13.47
N ALA A 283 20.71 10.84 13.86
CA ALA A 283 22.13 10.54 13.99
C ALA A 283 22.38 9.05 13.73
N PHE A 284 23.65 8.68 13.51
CA PHE A 284 24.02 7.27 13.44
C PHE A 284 24.15 6.67 14.85
N ILE A 285 23.80 5.40 15.02
CA ILE A 285 23.98 4.64 16.28
C ILE A 285 25.38 4.90 16.86
N SER A 286 26.43 4.75 16.05
CA SER A 286 27.83 4.91 16.48
C SER A 286 28.19 6.33 16.97
N GLN A 287 27.46 7.37 16.54
CA GLN A 287 27.72 8.75 16.94
C GLN A 287 27.13 9.08 18.31
N VAL A 288 26.02 8.44 18.67
CA VAL A 288 25.24 8.76 19.88
C VAL A 288 25.24 7.63 20.93
N GLU A 289 25.97 6.54 20.67
CA GLU A 289 25.98 5.35 21.53
C GLU A 289 26.32 5.68 22.98
N GLN A 290 27.48 6.27 23.24
CA GLN A 290 27.95 6.53 24.62
C GLN A 290 27.25 7.73 25.26
N GLY A 291 26.96 8.77 24.48
CA GLY A 291 26.43 10.03 24.99
C GLY A 291 24.92 10.04 25.23
N PHE A 292 24.18 9.13 24.60
CA PHE A 292 22.72 9.17 24.61
C PHE A 292 22.07 7.78 24.72
N LEU A 293 22.42 6.84 23.83
CA LEU A 293 21.72 5.54 23.77
C LEU A 293 22.01 4.66 24.99
N ALA A 294 23.26 4.57 25.43
CA ALA A 294 23.62 3.75 26.58
C ALA A 294 22.98 4.26 27.90
N PRO A 295 23.03 5.56 28.25
CA PRO A 295 22.27 6.08 29.39
C PRO A 295 20.76 5.82 29.30
N LEU A 296 20.17 6.03 28.11
CA LEU A 296 18.75 5.83 27.90
C LEU A 296 18.34 4.36 28.03
N SER A 297 19.19 3.42 27.58
CA SER A 297 18.98 1.99 27.78
C SER A 297 19.00 1.60 29.25
N LEU A 298 19.90 2.18 30.04
CA LEU A 298 19.96 1.96 31.48
C LEU A 298 18.72 2.55 32.19
N GLU A 299 18.22 3.71 31.76
CA GLU A 299 16.96 4.27 32.26
C GLU A 299 15.78 3.32 31.96
N ALA A 300 15.69 2.78 30.73
CA ALA A 300 14.65 1.85 30.35
C ALA A 300 14.70 0.56 31.18
N GLU A 301 15.89 -0.04 31.33
CA GLU A 301 16.11 -1.24 32.14
C GLU A 301 15.74 -1.02 33.62
N ALA A 302 16.16 0.11 34.20
CA ALA A 302 15.84 0.45 35.60
C ALA A 302 14.34 0.58 35.86
N ASN A 303 13.56 0.94 34.85
CA ASN A 303 12.10 1.03 34.92
C ASN A 303 11.37 -0.22 34.44
N ASN A 304 12.09 -1.30 34.08
CA ASN A 304 11.54 -2.51 33.47
C ASN A 304 10.73 -2.23 32.19
N SER A 305 11.15 -1.23 31.41
CA SER A 305 10.52 -0.84 30.15
C SER A 305 11.43 -1.20 28.96
N THR A 306 10.82 -1.53 27.82
CA THR A 306 11.53 -1.65 26.54
C THR A 306 11.32 -0.38 25.72
N LEU A 307 12.38 0.20 25.16
CA LEU A 307 12.29 1.33 24.24
C LEU A 307 12.69 0.89 22.83
N LEU A 308 11.76 1.01 21.88
CA LEU A 308 12.02 0.81 20.46
C LEU A 308 12.09 2.17 19.76
N LEU A 309 13.18 2.49 19.08
CA LEU A 309 13.35 3.79 18.41
C LEU A 309 13.91 3.68 17.00
N GLY A 310 13.46 4.57 16.11
CA GLY A 310 14.01 4.68 14.76
C GLY A 310 15.30 5.49 14.71
N ILE A 311 16.33 4.95 14.06
CA ILE A 311 17.67 5.54 13.97
C ILE A 311 18.39 5.05 12.70
N ALA A 312 19.40 5.79 12.22
CA ALA A 312 20.26 5.30 11.15
C ALA A 312 21.41 4.44 11.71
N ASP A 313 21.73 3.33 11.04
CA ASP A 313 22.84 2.45 11.41
C ASP A 313 23.94 2.52 10.34
N TRP A 314 25.14 2.97 10.71
CA TRP A 314 26.31 3.01 9.83
C TRP A 314 27.29 1.91 10.22
N GLN A 315 27.56 1.01 9.28
CA GLN A 315 28.43 -0.16 9.44
C GLN A 315 29.70 0.00 8.59
N ALA A 316 30.75 -0.75 8.94
CA ALA A 316 32.00 -0.76 8.20
C ALA A 316 31.78 -1.13 6.72
N GLY A 317 32.48 -0.43 5.81
CA GLY A 317 32.33 -0.60 4.35
C GLY A 317 31.25 0.27 3.72
N ASP A 318 31.00 1.46 4.27
CA ASP A 318 30.09 2.49 3.76
C ASP A 318 28.63 2.04 3.55
N LYS A 319 28.19 1.05 4.33
CA LYS A 319 26.80 0.63 4.36
C LYS A 319 26.04 1.37 5.46
N TYR A 320 24.97 2.03 5.08
CA TYR A 320 24.06 2.69 5.99
C TYR A 320 22.66 2.10 5.83
N TYR A 321 21.96 1.98 6.94
CA TYR A 321 20.65 1.35 7.03
C TYR A 321 19.67 2.26 7.76
N ASN A 322 18.42 2.22 7.32
CA ASN A 322 17.29 2.71 8.10
C ASN A 322 16.91 1.61 9.09
N ALA A 323 16.86 1.91 10.39
CA ALA A 323 16.79 0.88 11.42
C ALA A 323 15.84 1.24 12.56
N MET A 324 15.32 0.19 13.20
CA MET A 324 14.69 0.25 14.52
C MET A 324 15.61 -0.43 15.53
N LEU A 325 15.94 0.27 16.61
CA LEU A 325 16.80 -0.20 17.69
C LEU A 325 15.96 -0.39 18.95
N ALA A 326 15.99 -1.61 19.50
CA ALA A 326 15.44 -1.92 20.81
C ALA A 326 16.51 -1.68 21.90
N LEU A 327 16.10 -1.02 22.98
CA LEU A 327 16.87 -0.70 24.17
C LEU A 327 16.11 -1.18 25.43
N GLY A 328 16.85 -1.36 26.53
CA GLY A 328 16.33 -1.90 27.80
C GLY A 328 17.07 -3.19 28.16
N ALA A 329 16.34 -4.19 28.66
CA ALA A 329 16.91 -5.48 29.06
C ALA A 329 17.54 -6.27 27.90
N GLU A 330 16.99 -6.12 26.69
CA GLU A 330 17.55 -6.71 25.48
C GLU A 330 17.84 -5.62 24.45
N ARG A 331 19.00 -5.74 23.80
CA ARG A 331 19.40 -4.87 22.70
C ARG A 331 19.36 -5.64 21.39
N ALA A 332 18.57 -5.14 20.45
CA ALA A 332 18.46 -5.73 19.13
C ALA A 332 18.18 -4.67 18.06
N VAL A 333 18.57 -4.93 16.81
CA VAL A 333 18.43 -3.99 15.69
C VAL A 333 17.72 -4.68 14.55
N TYR A 334 16.64 -4.06 14.08
CA TYR A 334 16.01 -4.37 12.80
C TYR A 334 16.46 -3.35 11.76
N ARG A 335 16.82 -3.80 10.56
CA ARG A 335 17.20 -2.95 9.43
C ARG A 335 16.19 -3.11 8.31
N LYS A 336 15.69 -2.00 7.78
CA LYS A 336 14.72 -1.95 6.68
C LYS A 336 15.17 -2.82 5.51
N ARG A 337 14.30 -3.70 5.04
CA ARG A 337 14.59 -4.69 4.00
C ARG A 337 14.04 -4.25 2.65
N HIS A 338 12.81 -3.73 2.63
CA HIS A 338 12.19 -3.17 1.44
C HIS A 338 12.42 -1.66 1.39
N LEU A 339 13.27 -1.24 0.46
CA LEU A 339 13.60 0.17 0.29
C LEU A 339 12.63 0.85 -0.67
N VAL A 340 12.35 2.13 -0.44
CA VAL A 340 11.54 2.96 -1.33
C VAL A 340 12.35 3.32 -2.58
N PRO A 341 11.91 2.95 -3.80
CA PRO A 341 12.58 3.33 -5.03
C PRO A 341 12.62 4.85 -5.19
N PHE A 342 13.75 5.37 -5.69
CA PHE A 342 14.02 6.79 -5.90
C PHE A 342 14.09 7.66 -4.63
N GLY A 343 13.74 7.15 -3.44
CA GLY A 343 13.94 7.83 -2.15
C GLY A 343 15.13 7.27 -1.38
N GLU A 344 15.17 5.95 -1.21
CA GLU A 344 16.18 5.25 -0.40
C GLU A 344 17.23 4.51 -1.23
N PHE A 345 16.90 4.18 -2.49
CA PHE A 345 17.87 3.63 -3.44
C PHE A 345 17.51 4.02 -4.89
N MET A 346 18.49 3.89 -5.78
CA MET A 346 18.29 4.16 -7.20
C MET A 346 18.09 2.86 -8.02
N PRO A 347 16.87 2.58 -8.52
CA PRO A 347 16.67 1.47 -9.44
C PRO A 347 17.42 1.74 -10.75
N LEU A 348 18.02 0.70 -11.35
CA LEU A 348 18.76 0.79 -12.62
C LEU A 348 19.84 1.88 -12.64
N LYS A 349 20.51 2.13 -11.49
CA LYS A 349 21.53 3.17 -11.30
C LYS A 349 22.46 3.39 -12.50
N PRO A 350 23.07 2.37 -13.14
CA PRO A 350 23.98 2.59 -14.27
C PRO A 350 23.32 3.22 -15.51
N LEU A 351 22.02 2.99 -15.73
CA LEU A 351 21.29 3.51 -16.88
C LEU A 351 20.80 4.94 -16.66
N LEU A 352 20.42 5.27 -15.42
CA LEU A 352 19.78 6.54 -15.08
C LEU A 352 20.75 7.59 -14.51
N GLN A 353 21.98 7.20 -14.13
CA GLN A 353 23.00 8.10 -13.58
C GLN A 353 23.20 9.40 -14.39
N PRO A 354 23.30 9.40 -15.74
CA PRO A 354 23.53 10.63 -16.49
C PRO A 354 22.38 11.64 -16.38
N LEU A 355 21.14 11.16 -16.23
CA LEU A 355 19.96 12.01 -16.05
C LEU A 355 19.92 12.61 -14.63
N ILE A 356 20.33 11.84 -13.63
CA ILE A 356 20.38 12.27 -12.23
C ILE A 356 21.46 13.32 -12.02
N ASP A 357 22.66 13.09 -12.56
CA ASP A 357 23.77 14.04 -12.46
C ASP A 357 23.40 15.39 -13.11
N TRP A 358 22.58 15.34 -14.17
CA TRP A 358 22.02 16.53 -14.80
C TRP A 358 20.95 17.23 -13.94
N LEU A 359 20.12 16.47 -13.21
CA LEU A 359 19.06 16.99 -12.33
C LEU A 359 19.53 17.36 -10.92
N GLN A 360 20.76 16.99 -10.52
CA GLN A 360 21.36 17.23 -9.20
C GLN A 360 20.49 16.78 -8.01
N ILE A 361 19.78 15.66 -8.15
CA ILE A 361 18.87 15.16 -7.10
C ILE A 361 19.69 14.63 -5.91
N PRO A 362 19.50 15.15 -4.68
CA PRO A 362 20.18 14.64 -3.48
C PRO A 362 19.58 13.28 -3.09
N MET A 363 20.38 12.22 -3.19
CA MET A 363 19.91 10.84 -2.98
C MET A 363 20.53 10.22 -1.74
N SER A 364 19.70 9.52 -0.96
CA SER A 364 20.14 8.48 -0.02
C SER A 364 20.39 7.16 -0.77
N ASP A 365 21.45 6.44 -0.42
CA ASP A 365 21.90 5.14 -0.96
C ASP A 365 21.88 4.10 0.18
N PHE A 366 20.73 3.97 0.85
CA PHE A 366 20.56 3.01 1.94
C PHE A 366 20.78 1.59 1.42
N SER A 367 21.36 0.75 2.27
CA SER A 367 21.51 -0.68 2.02
C SER A 367 20.29 -1.42 2.54
N PRO A 368 19.79 -2.44 1.82
CA PRO A 368 18.72 -3.29 2.33
C PRO A 368 19.23 -4.19 3.46
N GLY A 369 18.41 -4.38 4.48
CA GLY A 369 18.65 -5.29 5.60
C GLY A 369 18.71 -6.76 5.19
N GLU A 370 19.12 -7.60 6.13
CA GLU A 370 19.24 -9.05 5.91
C GLU A 370 17.86 -9.72 5.78
N LYS A 371 17.80 -10.83 5.03
CA LYS A 371 16.56 -11.58 4.74
C LYS A 371 16.09 -12.50 5.89
N GLY A 372 16.52 -12.22 7.12
CA GLY A 372 16.07 -12.96 8.30
C GLY A 372 14.59 -12.70 8.63
N LYS A 373 14.03 -13.50 9.54
CA LYS A 373 12.71 -13.19 10.10
C LYS A 373 12.76 -11.79 10.73
N PRO A 374 11.80 -10.91 10.43
CA PRO A 374 11.83 -9.51 10.89
C PRO A 374 11.33 -9.42 12.34
N LEU A 375 11.94 -10.18 13.25
CA LEU A 375 11.50 -10.32 14.64
C LEU A 375 12.48 -9.66 15.60
N LEU A 376 11.94 -8.88 16.54
CA LEU A 376 12.65 -8.41 17.74
C LEU A 376 11.92 -8.91 18.99
N ASN A 377 12.62 -9.14 20.09
CA ASN A 377 11.98 -9.37 21.37
C ASN A 377 11.71 -8.01 22.04
N LEU A 378 10.44 -7.70 22.28
CA LEU A 378 9.98 -6.45 22.90
C LEU A 378 9.12 -6.78 24.11
N ALA A 379 9.51 -6.30 25.29
CA ALA A 379 8.79 -6.53 26.54
C ALA A 379 8.43 -8.01 26.81
N GLY A 380 9.33 -8.93 26.41
CA GLY A 380 9.14 -10.38 26.58
C GLY A 380 8.31 -11.07 25.51
N TYR A 381 7.95 -10.38 24.43
CA TYR A 381 7.21 -10.92 23.30
C TYR A 381 7.98 -10.76 21.99
N SER A 382 7.90 -11.76 21.11
CA SER A 382 8.34 -11.61 19.73
C SER A 382 7.44 -10.61 19.00
N ALA A 383 8.03 -9.57 18.41
CA ALA A 383 7.36 -8.53 17.65
C ALA A 383 7.85 -8.53 16.20
N GLY A 384 6.92 -8.54 15.24
CA GLY A 384 7.22 -8.34 13.82
C GLY A 384 7.45 -6.86 13.55
N ILE A 385 8.63 -6.50 13.03
CA ILE A 385 9.01 -5.12 12.75
C ILE A 385 8.97 -4.84 11.25
N SER A 386 8.36 -3.72 10.89
CA SER A 386 8.43 -3.11 9.56
C SER A 386 8.69 -1.61 9.69
N ILE A 387 9.26 -1.01 8.65
CA ILE A 387 9.53 0.42 8.59
C ILE A 387 8.83 1.02 7.38
N CYS A 388 7.96 2.01 7.63
CA CYS A 388 7.30 2.84 6.63
C CYS A 388 6.63 1.96 5.55
N TYR A 389 7.02 2.15 4.29
CA TYR A 389 6.56 1.50 3.06
C TYR A 389 6.51 -0.04 3.10
N GLU A 390 7.20 -0.71 4.03
CA GLU A 390 7.18 -2.16 4.19
C GLU A 390 5.79 -2.72 4.57
N ASP A 391 4.95 -1.94 5.26
CA ASP A 391 3.61 -2.38 5.67
C ASP A 391 2.65 -2.64 4.51
N ALA A 392 2.87 -1.96 3.38
CA ALA A 392 2.13 -2.15 2.14
C ALA A 392 2.39 -3.53 1.49
N PHE A 393 3.45 -4.25 1.90
CA PHE A 393 3.82 -5.57 1.39
C PHE A 393 3.37 -6.67 2.35
N GLY A 394 2.08 -7.00 2.31
CA GLY A 394 1.50 -8.00 3.21
C GLY A 394 2.23 -9.35 3.24
N ALA A 395 2.81 -9.79 2.12
CA ALA A 395 3.61 -11.03 2.08
C ALA A 395 4.88 -10.94 2.94
N GLU A 396 5.53 -9.77 2.98
CA GLU A 396 6.71 -9.54 3.80
C GLU A 396 6.35 -9.43 5.28
N VAL A 397 5.25 -8.75 5.60
CA VAL A 397 4.71 -8.66 6.96
C VAL A 397 4.39 -10.05 7.53
N THR A 398 3.84 -10.96 6.70
CA THR A 398 3.53 -12.31 7.15
C THR A 398 4.75 -13.17 7.48
N GLU A 399 5.97 -12.78 7.10
CA GLU A 399 7.18 -13.54 7.46
C GLU A 399 7.49 -13.52 8.96
N ALA A 400 6.92 -12.57 9.70
CA ALA A 400 6.97 -12.52 11.15
C ALA A 400 6.01 -13.52 11.83
N LEU A 401 5.01 -14.01 11.11
CA LEU A 401 3.94 -14.85 11.64
C LEU A 401 4.25 -16.35 11.45
N PRO A 402 3.78 -17.23 12.36
CA PRO A 402 2.93 -16.94 13.52
C PRO A 402 3.71 -16.56 14.80
N GLU A 403 5.03 -16.42 14.74
CA GLU A 403 5.84 -16.18 15.95
C GLU A 403 5.62 -14.81 16.58
N ALA A 404 5.31 -13.78 15.79
CA ALA A 404 5.02 -12.46 16.29
C ALA A 404 3.69 -12.42 17.08
N ALA A 405 3.77 -11.94 18.31
CA ALA A 405 2.61 -11.63 19.15
C ALA A 405 2.04 -10.23 18.88
N LEU A 406 2.88 -9.33 18.34
CA LEU A 406 2.50 -7.99 17.90
C LEU A 406 3.23 -7.61 16.61
N LEU A 407 2.63 -6.73 15.82
CA LEU A 407 3.24 -6.13 14.64
C LEU A 407 3.45 -4.64 14.90
N VAL A 408 4.64 -4.13 14.61
CA VAL A 408 5.00 -2.72 14.80
C VAL A 408 5.53 -2.16 13.48
N ASN A 409 4.78 -1.23 12.91
CA ASN A 409 5.25 -0.41 11.79
C ASN A 409 5.67 0.97 12.31
N ALA A 410 6.90 1.38 12.02
CA ALA A 410 7.37 2.72 12.32
C ALA A 410 7.54 3.53 11.03
N SER A 411 6.85 4.66 10.90
CA SER A 411 6.90 5.51 9.69
C SER A 411 7.23 6.97 10.01
N ASN A 412 7.57 7.73 8.98
CA ASN A 412 7.68 9.17 8.96
C ASN A 412 6.89 9.74 7.76
N ASP A 413 5.58 9.91 7.92
CA ASP A 413 4.71 10.31 6.80
C ASP A 413 4.81 11.81 6.43
N ALA A 414 5.70 12.55 7.09
CA ALA A 414 6.00 13.95 6.73
C ALA A 414 6.47 14.08 5.27
N TRP A 415 6.94 12.99 4.64
CA TRP A 415 7.28 12.94 3.21
C TRP A 415 6.10 13.25 2.28
N PHE A 416 4.86 13.03 2.73
CA PHE A 416 3.68 13.12 1.87
C PHE A 416 2.85 14.40 2.05
N GLY A 417 3.20 15.23 3.04
CA GLY A 417 2.51 16.47 3.36
C GLY A 417 1.06 16.26 3.83
N ASP A 418 0.31 17.37 3.94
CA ASP A 418 -1.13 17.34 4.25
C ASP A 418 -1.91 16.97 2.97
N SER A 419 -2.08 15.67 2.72
CA SER A 419 -2.62 15.13 1.47
C SER A 419 -3.45 13.86 1.68
N LEU A 420 -3.77 13.14 0.60
CA LEU A 420 -4.49 11.84 0.65
C LEU A 420 -3.60 10.64 0.96
N ALA A 421 -2.29 10.85 1.14
CA ALA A 421 -1.30 9.79 1.29
C ALA A 421 -1.50 8.92 2.54
#